data_AF-T2JSW8-F1
#
_entry.id   AF-T2JSW8-F1
#
_cell.length_a   1.000
_cell.length_b   1.000
_cell.length_c   1.000
_cell.angle_alpha   90.00
_cell.angle_beta   90.00
_cell.angle_gamma   90.00
#
_symmetry.space_group_name_H-M   'P 1'
#
loop_
_entity.id
_entity.type
_entity.pdbx_description
1 polymer ?
#
loop_
_entity_poly.entity_id
_entity_poly.type
_entity_poly.pdbx_seq_one_letter_code
_entity_poly.pdbx_strand_id
1 'polypeptide(L)'
;MQTPSITNSLNTFLKQPNIEASPAWEFINGQAKQKPMPTLFHSRLQRNLVNTINNKSKAYEAIQELRCIVPPFSPVPDIVVVKYDRLGDDDGPLQGSPDWLIEIRSPDQNILDLQKKILHCLSNGTKLACLIDIQRKQI
;
A
#
# COMPACT_ATOMS: atom_id res chain seq x y z
N MET A 1 -31.92 5.52 -13.37
CA MET A 1 -30.99 5.90 -12.31
C MET A 1 -29.81 4.94 -12.38
N GLN A 2 -28.62 5.40 -12.77
CA GLN A 2 -27.43 4.53 -12.87
C GLN A 2 -26.84 4.36 -11.47
N THR A 3 -26.70 3.10 -11.03
CA THR A 3 -25.94 2.75 -9.83
C THR A 3 -24.50 3.25 -10.01
N PRO A 4 -23.92 3.98 -9.05
CA PRO A 4 -22.54 4.43 -9.18
C PRO A 4 -21.62 3.21 -9.26
N SER A 5 -20.86 3.10 -10.35
CA SER A 5 -19.83 2.08 -10.49
C SER A 5 -18.69 2.36 -9.51
N ILE A 6 -18.05 1.32 -8.96
CA ILE A 6 -16.94 1.47 -7.99
C ILE A 6 -15.80 2.31 -8.59
N THR A 7 -15.59 2.23 -9.91
CA THR A 7 -14.62 3.06 -10.64
C THR A 7 -14.94 4.55 -10.56
N ASN A 8 -16.21 4.94 -10.63
CA ASN A 8 -16.61 6.33 -10.42
C ASN A 8 -16.34 6.78 -8.98
N SER A 9 -16.52 5.91 -8.00
CA SER A 9 -16.20 6.19 -6.60
C SER A 9 -14.70 6.36 -6.34
N LEU A 10 -13.83 5.57 -7.00
CA LEU A 10 -12.38 5.74 -6.92
C LEU A 10 -11.95 7.09 -7.49
N ASN A 11 -12.46 7.48 -8.67
CA ASN A 11 -12.13 8.77 -9.28
C ASN A 11 -12.57 9.95 -8.41
N THR A 12 -13.70 9.84 -7.71
CA THR A 12 -14.13 10.82 -6.73
C THR A 12 -13.20 10.86 -5.52
N PHE A 13 -12.80 9.70 -5.00
CA PHE A 13 -11.84 9.61 -3.89
C PHE A 13 -10.50 10.27 -4.22
N LEU A 14 -9.92 9.97 -5.38
CA LEU A 14 -8.61 10.50 -5.80
C LEU A 14 -8.57 12.03 -5.97
N LYS A 15 -9.73 12.69 -6.09
CA LYS A 15 -9.83 14.15 -6.18
C LYS A 15 -9.98 14.84 -4.82
N GLN A 16 -10.10 14.08 -3.74
CA GLN A 16 -10.24 14.65 -2.40
C GLN A 16 -8.89 15.25 -1.94
N PRO A 17 -8.88 16.46 -1.37
CA PRO A 17 -7.65 17.20 -1.08
C PRO A 17 -6.83 16.62 0.08
N ASN A 18 -7.43 15.76 0.91
CA ASN A 18 -6.86 15.27 2.16
C ASN A 18 -6.47 13.79 2.11
N ILE A 19 -6.47 13.14 0.93
CA ILE A 19 -6.13 11.71 0.85
C ILE A 19 -4.68 11.43 1.24
N GLU A 20 -3.80 12.41 1.06
CA GLU A 20 -2.38 12.37 1.46
C GLU A 20 -2.12 12.95 2.86
N ALA A 21 -3.17 13.12 3.68
CA ALA A 21 -2.98 13.44 5.10
C ALA A 21 -2.16 12.35 5.80
N SER A 22 -1.61 12.63 6.98
CA SER A 22 -0.91 11.64 7.80
C SER A 22 -1.75 11.24 9.01
N PRO A 23 -2.14 9.96 9.17
CA PRO A 23 -1.88 8.84 8.27
C PRO A 23 -2.68 8.91 6.97
N ALA A 24 -2.14 8.28 5.92
CA ALA A 24 -2.72 8.29 4.58
C ALA A 24 -4.13 7.67 4.55
N TRP A 25 -4.96 8.14 3.63
CA TRP A 25 -6.23 7.52 3.30
C TRP A 25 -6.04 6.50 2.19
N GLU A 26 -6.65 5.32 2.35
CA GLU A 26 -6.74 4.27 1.36
C GLU A 26 -8.17 4.18 0.81
N PHE A 27 -8.31 3.69 -0.42
CA PHE A 27 -9.60 3.33 -0.99
C PHE A 27 -9.65 1.84 -1.28
N ILE A 28 -10.35 1.08 -0.43
CA ILE A 28 -10.41 -0.38 -0.47
C ILE A 28 -11.86 -0.80 -0.49
N ASN A 29 -12.24 -1.65 -1.45
CA ASN A 29 -13.59 -2.22 -1.56
C ASN A 29 -14.71 -1.17 -1.57
N GLY A 30 -14.50 -0.07 -2.31
CA GLY A 30 -15.49 1.01 -2.43
C GLY A 30 -15.56 1.97 -1.24
N GLN A 31 -14.66 1.84 -0.25
CA GLN A 31 -14.67 2.66 0.95
C GLN A 31 -13.34 3.40 1.13
N ALA A 32 -13.43 4.70 1.42
CA ALA A 32 -12.30 5.49 1.89
C ALA A 32 -12.07 5.20 3.38
N LYS A 33 -10.84 4.84 3.76
CA LYS A 33 -10.45 4.52 5.14
C LYS A 33 -9.10 5.13 5.45
N GLN A 34 -8.97 5.76 6.60
CA GLN A 34 -7.67 6.26 7.06
C GLN A 34 -6.86 5.13 7.69
N LYS A 35 -5.55 5.09 7.40
CA LYS A 35 -4.62 4.17 8.06
C LYS A 35 -4.55 4.48 9.57
N PRO A 36 -4.28 3.48 10.42
CA PRO A 36 -3.95 3.74 11.81
C PRO A 36 -2.62 4.50 11.92
N MET A 37 -2.47 5.30 12.96
CA MET A 37 -1.17 5.89 13.29
C MET A 37 -0.14 4.78 13.54
N PRO A 38 1.05 4.83 12.92
CA PRO A 38 2.08 3.83 13.17
C PRO A 38 2.63 3.98 14.60
N THR A 39 2.94 2.85 15.22
CA THR A 39 3.56 2.80 16.55
C THR A 39 5.08 2.72 16.45
N LEU A 40 5.80 2.98 17.54
CA LEU A 40 7.28 2.93 17.57
C LEU A 40 7.86 1.65 16.95
N PHE A 41 7.33 0.48 17.30
CA PHE A 41 7.86 -0.80 16.80
C PHE A 41 7.51 -1.04 15.33
N HIS A 42 6.31 -0.63 14.90
CA HIS A 42 5.92 -0.64 13.48
C HIS A 42 6.88 0.23 12.65
N SER A 43 7.06 1.49 13.04
CA SER A 43 7.96 2.42 12.33
C SER A 43 9.41 1.95 12.33
N ARG A 44 9.91 1.38 13.44
CA ARG A 44 11.27 0.83 13.51
C ARG A 44 11.46 -0.35 12.57
N LEU A 45 10.48 -1.25 12.49
CA LEU A 45 10.52 -2.40 11.59
C LEU A 45 10.45 -1.95 10.13
N GLN A 46 9.50 -1.07 9.80
CA GLN A 46 9.34 -0.49 8.46
C GLN A 46 10.66 0.13 7.97
N ARG A 47 11.25 1.04 8.74
CA ARG A 47 12.55 1.68 8.41
C ARG A 47 13.66 0.65 8.20
N ASN A 48 13.76 -0.35 9.07
CA ASN A 48 14.82 -1.35 8.97
C ASN A 48 14.64 -2.24 7.72
N LEU A 49 13.41 -2.61 7.38
CA LEU A 49 13.10 -3.41 6.19
C LEU A 49 13.43 -2.63 4.92
N VAL A 50 12.96 -1.38 4.80
CA VAL A 50 13.26 -0.51 3.65
C VAL A 50 14.78 -0.39 3.46
N ASN A 51 15.50 -0.03 4.53
CA ASN A 51 16.96 0.11 4.46
C ASN A 51 17.64 -1.20 4.05
N THR A 52 17.19 -2.33 4.59
CA THR A 52 17.79 -3.63 4.29
C THR A 52 17.56 -4.04 2.84
N ILE A 53 16.34 -3.85 2.34
CA ILE A 53 15.98 -4.18 0.94
C ILE A 53 16.80 -3.30 -0.01
N ASN A 54 16.83 -1.99 0.21
CA ASN A 54 17.58 -1.05 -0.64
C ASN A 54 19.09 -1.30 -0.61
N ASN A 55 19.66 -1.65 0.55
CA ASN A 55 21.09 -1.98 0.64
C ASN A 55 21.47 -3.29 -0.07
N LYS A 56 20.53 -4.21 -0.25
CA LYS A 56 20.77 -5.52 -0.87
C LYS A 56 20.37 -5.57 -2.35
N SER A 57 19.46 -4.70 -2.76
CA SER A 57 18.93 -4.64 -4.11
C SER A 57 19.74 -3.67 -4.98
N LYS A 58 19.96 -4.05 -6.24
CA LYS A 58 20.47 -3.15 -7.29
C LYS A 58 19.45 -2.87 -8.40
N ALA A 59 18.33 -3.62 -8.41
CA ALA A 59 17.36 -3.60 -9.51
C ALA A 59 15.96 -3.13 -9.08
N TYR A 60 15.71 -3.10 -7.78
CA TYR A 60 14.46 -2.69 -7.16
C TYR A 60 14.72 -1.64 -6.10
N GLU A 61 13.75 -0.78 -5.90
CA GLU A 61 13.70 0.20 -4.82
C GLU A 61 12.50 -0.10 -3.90
N ALA A 62 12.78 -0.09 -2.59
CA ALA A 62 11.80 -0.17 -1.53
C ALA A 62 11.45 1.24 -1.06
N ILE A 63 10.16 1.56 -1.06
CA ILE A 63 9.61 2.88 -0.73
C ILE A 63 8.53 2.69 0.34
N GLN A 64 8.58 3.51 1.39
CA GLN A 64 7.60 3.51 2.47
C GLN A 64 6.36 4.33 2.09
N GLU A 65 5.17 3.87 2.47
CA GLU A 65 3.92 4.65 2.40
C GLU A 65 3.59 5.23 1.00
N LEU A 66 3.99 4.56 -0.09
CA LEU A 66 3.69 5.02 -1.45
C LEU A 66 2.29 4.58 -1.88
N ARG A 67 1.44 5.55 -2.24
CA ARG A 67 0.13 5.26 -2.83
C ARG A 67 0.28 4.50 -4.14
N CYS A 68 -0.47 3.41 -4.27
CA CYS A 68 -0.59 2.66 -5.52
C CYS A 68 -2.01 2.84 -6.07
N ILE A 69 -2.16 3.17 -7.34
CA ILE A 69 -3.46 3.23 -8.02
C ILE A 69 -3.66 1.91 -8.76
N VAL A 70 -4.46 1.01 -8.17
CA VAL A 70 -4.73 -0.33 -8.70
C VAL A 70 -6.24 -0.50 -8.83
N PRO A 71 -6.88 0.06 -9.88
CA PRO A 71 -8.33 0.09 -9.97
C PRO A 71 -8.97 -1.28 -9.75
N PRO A 72 -10.07 -1.37 -8.97
CA PRO A 72 -10.83 -0.26 -8.42
C PRO A 72 -10.33 0.27 -7.06
N PHE A 73 -9.12 -0.10 -6.61
CA PHE A 73 -8.56 0.29 -5.31
C PHE A 73 -7.46 1.37 -5.44
N SER A 74 -7.21 2.08 -4.34
CA SER A 74 -6.04 2.95 -4.14
C SER A 74 -5.42 2.68 -2.77
N PRO A 75 -4.69 1.57 -2.60
CA PRO A 75 -4.00 1.26 -1.35
C PRO A 75 -2.75 2.12 -1.11
N VAL A 76 -2.33 2.20 0.16
CA VAL A 76 -1.06 2.77 0.59
C VAL A 76 -0.36 1.72 1.46
N PRO A 77 0.35 0.76 0.84
CA PRO A 77 1.07 -0.26 1.58
C PRO A 77 2.14 0.34 2.50
N ASP A 78 2.46 -0.35 3.59
CA ASP A 78 3.54 0.10 4.49
C ASP A 78 4.87 0.15 3.74
N ILE A 79 5.16 -0.86 2.91
CA ILE A 79 6.31 -0.84 2.01
C ILE A 79 5.89 -1.39 0.66
N VAL A 80 6.27 -0.68 -0.39
CA VAL A 80 6.26 -1.19 -1.75
C VAL A 80 7.69 -1.41 -2.21
N VAL A 81 7.91 -2.46 -3.00
CA VAL A 81 9.17 -2.71 -3.67
C VAL A 81 8.88 -2.81 -5.16
N VAL A 82 9.56 -1.99 -5.94
CA VAL A 82 9.27 -1.78 -7.36
C VAL A 82 10.57 -1.80 -8.15
N LYS A 83 10.58 -2.39 -9.34
CA LYS A 83 11.75 -2.30 -10.24
C LYS A 83 12.02 -0.85 -10.64
N TYR A 84 13.30 -0.49 -10.77
CA TYR A 84 13.70 0.86 -11.18
C TYR A 84 13.07 1.32 -12.50
N ASP A 85 12.94 0.42 -13.49
CA ASP A 85 12.36 0.74 -14.81
C ASP A 85 10.85 1.04 -14.79
N ARG A 86 10.18 0.77 -13.68
CA ARG A 86 8.77 1.08 -13.45
C ARG A 86 8.55 2.37 -12.67
N LEU A 87 9.60 2.91 -12.07
CA LEU A 87 9.55 4.21 -11.41
C LEU A 87 9.76 5.27 -12.49
N GLY A 88 8.81 6.20 -12.58
CA GLY A 88 8.91 7.35 -13.46
C GLY A 88 9.73 8.48 -12.83
N ASP A 89 10.01 9.50 -13.63
CA ASP A 89 10.70 10.72 -13.17
C ASP A 89 9.73 11.74 -12.53
N ASP A 90 8.42 11.56 -12.75
CA ASP A 90 7.38 12.43 -12.21
C ASP A 90 7.03 12.05 -10.76
N ASP A 91 6.92 13.06 -9.89
CA ASP A 91 6.44 12.87 -8.53
C ASP A 91 4.94 12.52 -8.51
N GLY A 92 4.57 11.51 -7.72
CA GLY A 92 3.19 11.07 -7.61
C GLY A 92 3.00 9.61 -7.20
N PRO A 93 1.76 9.13 -7.22
CA PRO A 93 1.44 7.75 -6.86
C PRO A 93 1.95 6.76 -7.92
N LEU A 94 2.29 5.55 -7.49
CA LEU A 94 2.60 4.44 -8.37
C LEU A 94 1.35 4.05 -9.17
N GLN A 95 1.45 4.06 -10.49
CA GLN A 95 0.39 3.54 -11.37
C GLN A 95 0.52 2.01 -11.44
N GLY A 96 -0.53 1.30 -10.99
CA GLY A 96 -0.55 -0.16 -10.91
C GLY A 96 0.01 -0.73 -9.60
N SER A 97 0.05 -2.06 -9.52
CA SER A 97 0.44 -2.77 -8.30
C SER A 97 1.97 -2.88 -8.18
N PRO A 98 2.55 -2.82 -6.97
CA PRO A 98 4.00 -2.95 -6.79
C PRO A 98 4.47 -4.38 -7.13
N ASP A 99 5.77 -4.57 -7.41
CA ASP A 99 6.31 -5.91 -7.67
C ASP A 99 6.28 -6.78 -6.41
N TRP A 100 6.59 -6.18 -5.26
CA TRP A 100 6.45 -6.79 -3.94
C TRP A 100 5.78 -5.82 -2.96
N LEU A 101 4.72 -6.29 -2.32
CA LEU A 101 3.93 -5.57 -1.33
C LEU A 101 4.21 -6.11 0.08
N ILE A 102 4.48 -5.23 1.04
CA ILE A 102 4.68 -5.63 2.45
C ILE A 102 3.74 -4.81 3.34
N GLU A 103 2.98 -5.53 4.16
CA GLU A 103 2.12 -4.96 5.20
C GLU A 103 2.66 -5.37 6.57
N ILE A 104 2.76 -4.42 7.48
CA ILE A 104 3.16 -4.65 8.87
C ILE A 104 1.91 -4.42 9.71
N ARG A 105 1.28 -5.52 10.11
CA ARG A 105 0.00 -5.46 10.81
C ARG A 105 0.17 -4.84 12.20
N SER A 106 -0.60 -3.77 12.43
CA SER A 106 -0.84 -3.26 13.78
C SER A 106 -2.02 -3.98 14.44
N PRO A 107 -2.13 -3.95 15.79
CA PRO A 107 -3.16 -4.70 16.51
C PRO A 107 -4.58 -4.29 16.12
N ASP A 108 -4.78 -3.00 15.86
CA ASP A 108 -6.08 -2.37 15.60
C ASP A 108 -6.50 -2.44 14.12
N GLN A 109 -5.64 -2.98 13.24
CA GLN A 109 -5.90 -3.02 11.81
C GLN A 109 -6.81 -4.18 11.43
N ASN A 110 -7.81 -3.90 10.60
CA ASN A 110 -8.75 -4.89 10.11
C ASN A 110 -8.06 -5.89 9.17
N ILE A 111 -7.97 -7.15 9.61
CA ILE A 111 -7.34 -8.25 8.85
C ILE A 111 -8.03 -8.48 7.50
N LEU A 112 -9.36 -8.37 7.43
CA LEU A 112 -10.09 -8.62 6.19
C LEU A 112 -9.78 -7.56 5.13
N ASP A 113 -9.64 -6.29 5.52
CA ASP A 113 -9.25 -5.23 4.60
C ASP A 113 -7.82 -5.42 4.11
N LEU A 114 -6.89 -5.80 5.00
CA LEU A 114 -5.50 -6.16 4.64
C LEU A 114 -5.45 -7.31 3.63
N GLN A 115 -6.17 -8.41 3.90
CA GLN A 115 -6.22 -9.56 3.01
C GLN A 115 -6.79 -9.19 1.64
N LYS A 116 -7.89 -8.42 1.60
CA LYS A 116 -8.48 -7.95 0.34
C LYS A 116 -7.51 -7.09 -0.45
N LYS A 117 -6.81 -6.16 0.21
CA LYS A 117 -5.76 -5.34 -0.41
C LYS A 117 -4.67 -6.21 -1.03
N ILE A 118 -4.12 -7.14 -0.26
CA ILE A 118 -3.05 -8.06 -0.70
C ILE A 118 -3.50 -8.89 -1.90
N LEU A 119 -4.65 -9.56 -1.80
CA LEU A 119 -5.19 -10.41 -2.87
C LEU A 119 -5.49 -9.61 -4.14
N HIS A 120 -6.00 -8.39 -4.00
CA HIS A 120 -6.24 -7.49 -5.12
C HIS A 120 -4.94 -7.14 -5.85
N CYS A 121 -3.90 -6.74 -5.11
CA CYS A 121 -2.59 -6.44 -5.71
C CYS A 121 -1.96 -7.67 -6.38
N LEU A 122 -2.00 -8.84 -5.74
CA LEU A 122 -1.53 -10.11 -6.32
C LEU A 122 -2.24 -10.44 -7.64
N SER A 123 -3.56 -10.23 -7.70
CA SER A 123 -4.36 -10.46 -8.90
C SER A 123 -4.08 -9.46 -10.03
N ASN A 124 -3.39 -8.35 -9.74
CA ASN A 124 -3.14 -7.25 -10.67
C ASN A 124 -1.65 -7.05 -11.02
N GLY A 125 -0.79 -8.03 -10.71
CA GLY A 125 0.59 -8.06 -11.19
C GLY A 125 1.66 -8.10 -10.11
N THR A 126 1.30 -7.87 -8.84
CA THR A 126 2.22 -8.09 -7.72
C THR A 126 2.71 -9.54 -7.70
N LYS A 127 4.03 -9.71 -7.59
CA LYS A 127 4.70 -11.03 -7.65
C LYS A 127 4.88 -11.65 -6.28
N LEU A 128 5.03 -10.82 -5.25
CA LEU A 128 5.21 -11.27 -3.88
C LEU A 128 4.41 -10.37 -2.94
N ALA A 129 3.81 -10.96 -1.90
CA ALA A 129 3.20 -10.21 -0.82
C ALA A 129 3.64 -10.79 0.53
N CYS A 130 3.95 -9.93 1.49
CA CYS A 130 4.28 -10.31 2.86
C CYS A 130 3.35 -9.59 3.84
N LEU A 131 2.85 -10.32 4.85
CA LEU A 131 2.07 -9.77 5.94
C LEU A 131 2.76 -10.08 7.27
N ILE A 132 3.38 -9.08 7.88
CA ILE A 132 4.16 -9.26 9.10
C ILE A 132 3.29 -8.92 10.31
N ASP A 133 3.04 -9.88 11.19
CA ASP A 133 2.35 -9.67 12.47
C ASP A 133 3.39 -9.51 13.58
N ILE A 134 3.64 -8.27 14.02
CA ILE A 134 4.65 -7.97 15.06
C ILE A 134 4.28 -8.63 16.40
N GLN A 135 2.99 -8.71 16.75
CA GLN A 135 2.55 -9.27 18.03
C GLN A 135 2.78 -10.78 18.06
N ARG A 136 2.44 -11.46 16.96
CA ARG A 136 2.62 -12.90 16.83
C ARG A 136 4.02 -13.31 16.42
N LYS A 137 4.86 -12.36 16.00
CA LYS A 137 6.21 -12.58 15.46
C LYS A 137 6.17 -13.57 14.27
N GLN A 138 5.24 -13.35 13.36
CA GLN A 138 4.97 -14.20 12.20
C GLN A 138 5.01 -13.39 10.90
N ILE A 139 5.34 -14.07 9.79
CA ILE A 139 5.29 -13.58 8.40
C ILE A 139 4.35 -14.50 7.63
#